data_AF-A0A7X7L9F7-F1
#
_entry.id   AF-A0A7X7L9F7-F1
#
_cell.length_a   1.000
_cell.length_b   1.000
_cell.length_c   1.000
_cell.angle_alpha   90.00
_cell.angle_beta   90.00
_cell.angle_gamma   90.00
#
_symmetry.space_group_name_H-M   'P 1'
#
loop_
_entity.id
_entity.type
_entity.pdbx_description
1 polymer ?
#
loop_
_entity_poly.entity_id
_entity_poly.type
_entity_poly.pdbx_seq_one_letter_code
_entity_poly.pdbx_strand_id
1 'polypeptide(L)' 'AGRPPKRFNPLDLGYVIPMANGRSCGAAMGVNIYGWPPTVLHYLMSAYRSWGVRNRLGVIAASLAG' A
#
# COMPACT_ATOMS: atom_id res chain seq x y z
N ALA A 1 2.15 -15.66 37.02
CA ALA A 1 2.58 -14.24 36.92
C ALA A 1 2.44 -13.77 35.48
N GLY A 2 1.79 -12.62 35.24
CA GLY A 2 1.62 -12.07 33.89
C GLY A 2 2.91 -11.41 33.38
N ARG A 3 3.22 -11.57 32.09
CA ARG A 3 4.36 -10.88 31.46
C ARG A 3 4.08 -9.37 31.37
N PRO A 4 5.10 -8.51 31.55
CA PRO A 4 4.93 -7.08 31.35
C PRO A 4 4.57 -6.78 29.88
N PRO A 5 3.69 -5.80 29.63
CA PRO A 5 3.33 -5.40 28.27
C PRO A 5 4.56 -4.84 27.53
N LYS A 6 4.71 -5.22 26.27
CA LYS A 6 5.78 -4.70 25.41
C LYS A 6 5.43 -3.28 24.97
N ARG A 7 6.40 -2.37 25.01
CA ARG A 7 6.24 -1.02 24.44
C ARG A 7 5.98 -1.11 22.94
N PHE A 8 4.98 -0.36 22.48
CA PHE A 8 4.68 -0.21 21.06
C PHE A 8 5.74 0.70 20.42
N ASN A 9 6.34 0.24 19.32
CA ASN A 9 7.26 1.03 18.50
C ASN A 9 6.78 0.92 17.04
N PRO A 10 6.02 1.91 16.53
CA PRO A 10 5.48 1.84 15.18
C PRO A 10 6.61 1.89 14.16
N LEU A 11 6.57 0.97 13.19
CA LEU A 11 7.42 1.03 12.01
C LEU A 11 6.71 1.87 10.96
N ASP A 12 7.27 3.03 10.63
CA ASP A 12 6.80 3.84 9.51
C ASP A 12 7.44 3.36 8.20
N LEU A 13 6.62 2.79 7.32
CA LEU A 13 7.05 2.33 6.00
C LEU A 13 6.86 3.40 4.92
N GLY A 14 6.29 4.56 5.29
CA GLY A 14 5.93 5.64 4.39
C GLY A 14 4.48 5.56 3.90
N TYR A 15 4.19 6.32 2.84
CA TYR A 15 2.86 6.54 2.30
C TYR A 15 2.86 6.68 0.78
N VAL A 16 1.72 6.36 0.17
CA VAL A 16 1.47 6.55 -1.27
C VAL A 16 0.11 7.23 -1.45
N ILE A 17 0.09 8.27 -2.29
CA ILE A 17 -1.09 9.05 -2.63
C ILE A 17 -1.36 8.88 -4.14
N PRO A 18 -2.45 8.21 -4.53
CA PRO A 18 -2.88 8.17 -5.93
C PRO A 18 -3.38 9.53 -6.39
N MET A 19 -2.98 9.90 -7.60
CA MET A 19 -3.42 11.13 -8.28
C MET A 19 -4.40 10.77 -9.41
N ALA A 20 -5.30 11.68 -9.76
CA ALA A 20 -6.33 11.47 -10.79
C ALA A 20 -5.81 11.36 -12.24
N ASN A 21 -4.50 11.31 -12.45
CA ASN A 21 -3.83 11.28 -13.75
C ASN A 21 -3.14 9.92 -14.04
N GLY A 22 -3.53 8.86 -13.33
CA GLY A 22 -2.92 7.52 -13.47
C GLY A 22 -1.54 7.38 -12.83
N ARG A 23 -1.07 8.39 -12.11
CA ARG A 23 0.21 8.37 -11.37
C ARG A 23 -0.05 8.44 -9.87
N SER A 24 0.97 8.11 -9.09
CA SER A 24 0.97 8.31 -7.65
C SER A 24 2.24 9.02 -7.20
N CYS A 25 2.22 9.58 -6.00
CA CYS A 25 3.37 10.20 -5.34
C CYS A 25 3.43 9.76 -3.87
N GLY A 26 4.60 9.86 -3.25
CA GLY A 26 4.73 9.59 -1.82
C GLY A 26 6.17 9.32 -1.41
N ALA A 27 6.31 8.68 -0.25
CA ALA A 27 7.58 8.22 0.28
C ALA A 27 7.46 6.76 0.68
N ALA A 28 8.40 5.90 0.28
CA ALA A 28 8.45 4.51 0.71
C ALA A 28 9.82 4.24 1.33
N MET A 29 9.86 3.65 2.53
CA MET A 29 11.11 3.36 3.25
C MET A 29 12.06 4.58 3.37
N GLY A 30 11.49 5.79 3.48
CA GLY A 30 12.25 7.04 3.55
C GLY A 30 12.70 7.62 2.20
N VAL A 31 12.34 7.01 1.07
CA VAL A 31 12.69 7.47 -0.29
C VAL A 31 11.47 8.07 -0.98
N ASN A 32 11.60 9.29 -1.51
CA ASN A 32 10.56 9.93 -2.31
C ASN A 32 10.38 9.21 -3.65
N ILE A 33 9.13 8.88 -3.98
CA ILE A 33 8.76 8.17 -5.20
C ILE A 33 7.63 8.89 -5.94
N TYR A 34 7.70 8.87 -7.27
CA TYR A 34 6.72 9.51 -8.15
C TYR A 34 6.53 8.70 -9.44
N GLY A 35 5.31 8.71 -9.98
CA GLY A 35 5.00 8.14 -11.29
C GLY A 35 4.19 6.84 -11.17
N TRP A 36 4.44 5.90 -12.08
CA TRP A 36 3.77 4.60 -12.10
C TRP A 36 4.24 3.61 -10.99
N PRO A 37 5.50 3.62 -10.49
CA PRO A 37 5.91 2.69 -9.44
C PRO A 37 5.07 2.79 -8.15
N PRO A 38 4.81 3.97 -7.58
CA PRO A 38 3.90 4.08 -6.44
C PRO A 38 2.46 3.68 -6.79
N THR A 39 2.00 3.84 -8.03
CA THR A 39 0.68 3.38 -8.47
C THR A 39 0.56 1.86 -8.34
N VAL A 40 1.56 1.12 -8.83
CA VAL A 40 1.61 -0.34 -8.70
C VAL A 40 1.67 -0.76 -7.24
N LEU A 41 2.47 -0.08 -6.41
CA LEU A 41 2.56 -0.35 -4.99
C LEU A 41 1.21 -0.15 -4.27
N HIS A 42 0.47 0.91 -4.63
CA HIS A 42 -0.87 1.17 -4.09
C HIS A 42 -1.84 0.02 -4.38
N TYR A 43 -1.88 -0.47 -5.61
CA TYR A 43 -2.75 -1.58 -6.00
C TYR A 43 -2.31 -2.91 -5.36
N LEU A 44 -1.00 -3.20 -5.32
CA LEU A 44 -0.48 -4.40 -4.67
C LEU A 44 -0.82 -4.42 -3.17
N MET A 45 -0.61 -3.31 -2.46
CA MET A 45 -0.96 -3.18 -1.04
C MET A 45 -2.47 -3.33 -0.82
N SER A 46 -3.29 -2.76 -1.70
CA SER A 46 -4.75 -2.90 -1.64
C SER A 46 -5.19 -4.35 -1.86
N ALA A 47 -4.57 -5.07 -2.79
CA ALA A 47 -4.83 -6.49 -3.04
C ALA A 47 -4.32 -7.41 -1.92
N TYR A 48 -3.21 -7.02 -1.27
CA TYR A 48 -2.65 -7.73 -0.11
C TYR A 48 -3.51 -7.56 1.14
N ARG A 49 -4.03 -6.35 1.41
CA ARG A 49 -4.89 -6.05 2.58
C ARG A 49 -6.36 -6.43 2.41
N SER A 50 -6.81 -6.65 1.19
CA SER A 50 -8.19 -7.06 0.91
C SER A 50 -8.44 -8.50 1.37
N TRP A 51 -9.44 -8.69 2.23
CA TRP A 51 -9.90 -10.01 2.64
C TRP A 51 -10.89 -10.57 1.60
N GLY A 52 -10.69 -11.83 1.20
CA GLY A 52 -11.53 -12.53 0.22
C GLY A 52 -11.01 -12.47 -1.22
N VAL A 53 -11.11 -13.61 -1.91
CA VAL A 53 -10.56 -13.81 -3.27
C VAL A 53 -11.20 -12.87 -4.29
N ARG A 54 -12.49 -12.57 -4.14
CA ARG A 54 -13.24 -11.69 -5.06
C ARG A 54 -12.76 -10.23 -5.03
N ASN A 55 -12.45 -9.70 -3.85
CA ASN A 55 -11.86 -8.36 -3.73
C ASN A 55 -10.44 -8.32 -4.27
N ARG A 56 -9.65 -9.37 -4.02
CA ARG A 56 -8.28 -9.47 -4.54
C ARG A 56 -8.27 -9.48 -6.07
N LEU A 57 -9.15 -10.24 -6.72
CA LEU A 57 -9.29 -10.26 -8.17
C LEU A 57 -9.78 -8.91 -8.73
N GLY A 58 -10.70 -8.23 -8.05
CA GLY A 58 -11.17 -6.89 -8.45
C GLY A 58 -10.06 -5.84 -8.43
N VAL A 59 -9.19 -5.86 -7.40
CA VAL A 59 -8.04 -4.95 -7.32
C VAL A 59 -7.00 -5.25 -8.39
N ILE A 60 -6.72 -6.54 -8.65
CA ILE A 60 -5.79 -6.94 -9.71
C ILE A 60 -6.33 -6.51 -11.08
N ALA A 61 -7.60 -6.77 -11.37
CA ALA A 61 -8.22 -6.36 -12.62
C ALA A 61 -8.20 -4.82 -12.81
N ALA A 62 -8.52 -4.06 -11.75
CA ALA A 62 -8.46 -2.61 -11.78
C ALA A 62 -7.04 -2.08 -12.04
N SER A 63 -6.01 -2.76 -11.52
CA SER A 63 -4.61 -2.40 -11.75
C SER A 63 -4.09 -2.73 -13.15
N LEU A 64 -4.75 -3.64 -13.88
CA LEU A 64 -4.43 -4.01 -15.26
C LEU A 64 -5.23 -3.21 -16.30
N ALA A 65 -6.29 -2.52 -15.88
CA ALA A 65 -7.17 -1.72 -16.75
C ALA A 65 -6.77 -0.23 -16.84
N GLY A 66 -5.71 0.17 -16.13
CA GLY A 66 -5.14 1.53 -16.14
C GLY A 66 -4.26 1.82 -17.34
#